data_AF-A0A1I2IWI3-F1
#
_entry.id   AF-A0A1I2IWI3-F1
#
_cell.length_a   1.000
_cell.length_b   1.000
_cell.length_c   1.000
_cell.angle_alpha   90.00
_cell.angle_beta   90.00
_cell.angle_gamma   90.00
#
_symmetry.space_group_name_H-M   'P 1'
#
loop_
_entity.id
_entity.type
_entity.pdbx_description
1 polymer ?
#
loop_
_entity_poly.entity_id
_entity_poly.type
_entity_poly.pdbx_seq_one_letter_code
_entity_poly.pdbx_strand_id
1 'polypeptide(L)'
;MTAAPLYPQRRSRPRFQLKGQLAGFTLSPIGWLAYTSGRIRRAAATPAACLVGEFTRILAGANTWQGKGFNQIWRPFPDPTKKQDRFLELNSTIETLEFGDSLGQIPNRGLFGQPDITLFGLTYLQQISDANVKGPNGQPAGLHVEPGIWLNVPATTDPQDPATVARLASIPHGTTIVVQGAGSVVAGPPEIADNDIFPFPIGQPSKPITDFPEQNLSIPTDFRSKPDDIRGITQEMVNNPNSVLQTVIREQRITSTTVLQISSANRTPPPSSGGGTSNIAFLGPNANAVEIDAIFWIETVQTGDTVTHQLQYTQRVLLNFDGLSWPHVSVATLTKVR
;
A
#
# COMPACT_ATOMS: atom_id res chain seq x y z
N MET A 1 63.45 -1.20 -10.87
CA MET A 1 63.55 -1.05 -12.34
C MET A 1 62.21 -1.47 -12.93
N THR A 2 61.21 -0.58 -12.94
CA THR A 2 60.83 0.42 -13.98
C THR A 2 59.94 -0.12 -15.11
N ALA A 3 58.86 0.64 -15.34
CA ALA A 3 57.92 0.70 -16.48
C ALA A 3 56.76 -0.32 -16.49
N ALA A 4 55.51 -0.01 -16.87
CA ALA A 4 54.65 1.18 -17.01
C ALA A 4 53.27 0.64 -17.49
N PRO A 5 52.12 1.27 -17.19
CA PRO A 5 50.82 0.77 -17.66
C PRO A 5 50.42 1.39 -19.02
N LEU A 6 49.85 0.57 -19.92
CA LEU A 6 49.27 1.01 -21.19
C LEU A 6 47.74 1.00 -21.13
N TYR A 7 47.13 2.17 -21.27
CA TYR A 7 45.70 2.40 -21.50
C TYR A 7 45.26 1.88 -22.88
N PRO A 8 44.03 1.35 -23.04
CA PRO A 8 43.41 1.24 -24.35
C PRO A 8 42.58 2.50 -24.71
N GLN A 9 42.75 2.95 -25.95
CA GLN A 9 42.10 4.11 -26.55
C GLN A 9 40.62 3.91 -26.86
N ARG A 10 39.88 5.04 -26.81
CA ARG A 10 38.53 5.22 -27.36
C ARG A 10 38.48 4.84 -28.84
N ARG A 11 37.55 3.96 -29.21
CA ARG A 11 37.11 3.78 -30.61
C ARG A 11 35.72 4.39 -30.81
N SER A 12 35.63 5.18 -31.87
CA SER A 12 34.47 5.89 -32.41
C SER A 12 33.35 4.94 -32.85
N ARG A 13 32.10 5.26 -32.52
CA ARG A 13 30.88 4.58 -33.01
C ARG A 13 30.53 5.07 -34.42
N PRO A 14 30.13 4.21 -35.36
CA PRO A 14 29.55 4.64 -36.63
C PRO A 14 28.06 5.02 -36.47
N ARG A 15 27.65 6.11 -37.12
CA ARG A 15 26.26 6.54 -37.28
C ARG A 15 25.56 5.61 -38.27
N PHE A 16 24.46 4.97 -37.85
CA PHE A 16 23.50 4.35 -38.76
C PHE A 16 22.35 5.34 -39.00
N GLN A 17 22.19 5.77 -40.25
CA GLN A 17 20.96 6.38 -40.76
C GLN A 17 20.02 5.27 -41.22
N LEU A 18 18.82 5.19 -40.67
CA LEU A 18 17.70 4.48 -41.30
C LEU A 18 16.76 5.51 -41.95
N LYS A 19 16.68 5.47 -43.28
CA LYS A 19 15.54 5.93 -44.07
C LYS A 19 14.60 4.73 -44.24
N GLY A 20 13.31 4.90 -43.98
CA GLY A 20 12.32 3.85 -44.23
C GLY A 20 10.89 4.22 -43.81
N GLN A 21 10.18 4.83 -44.76
CA GLN A 21 8.73 4.80 -45.04
C GLN A 21 7.70 4.75 -43.89
N LEU A 22 6.92 5.83 -43.81
CA LEU A 22 5.61 5.94 -43.18
C LEU A 22 4.58 5.07 -43.92
N ALA A 23 3.98 4.11 -43.20
CA ALA A 23 2.71 3.50 -43.56
C ALA A 23 1.72 3.81 -42.42
N GLY A 24 0.60 4.43 -42.78
CA GLY A 24 -0.40 4.96 -41.86
C GLY A 24 -1.12 3.86 -41.07
N PHE A 25 -1.13 4.03 -39.75
CA PHE A 25 -2.11 3.40 -38.86
C PHE A 25 -3.04 4.49 -38.35
N THR A 26 -4.31 4.40 -38.74
CA THR A 26 -5.41 5.17 -38.17
C THR A 26 -5.67 4.68 -36.75
N LEU A 27 -5.38 5.50 -35.75
CA LEU A 27 -5.79 5.28 -34.36
C LEU A 27 -7.28 5.64 -34.23
N SER A 28 -8.12 4.63 -34.00
CA SER A 28 -9.50 4.83 -33.54
C SER A 28 -9.47 5.34 -32.08
N PRO A 29 -10.25 6.37 -31.72
CA PRO A 29 -10.29 6.85 -30.35
C PRO A 29 -11.04 5.83 -29.47
N ILE A 30 -10.32 5.25 -28.51
CA ILE A 30 -10.90 4.52 -27.39
C ILE A 30 -11.73 5.53 -26.58
N GLY A 31 -13.04 5.30 -26.52
CA GLY A 31 -13.97 6.11 -25.75
C GLY A 31 -13.66 6.04 -24.27
N TRP A 32 -13.26 7.16 -23.69
CA TRP A 32 -13.18 7.36 -22.25
C TRP A 32 -14.60 7.55 -21.72
N LEU A 33 -15.09 6.62 -20.90
CA LEU A 33 -16.24 6.91 -20.05
C LEU A 33 -15.82 7.97 -19.03
N ALA A 34 -16.33 9.18 -19.20
CA ALA A 34 -16.24 10.23 -18.21
C ALA A 34 -17.05 9.82 -16.97
N TYR A 35 -16.38 9.61 -15.84
CA TYR A 35 -17.03 9.67 -14.54
C TYR A 35 -17.55 11.08 -14.34
N THR A 36 -18.85 11.22 -14.16
CA THR A 36 -19.49 12.49 -13.80
C THR A 36 -18.98 12.93 -12.45
N SER A 37 -18.12 13.96 -12.44
CA SER A 37 -17.66 14.62 -11.23
C SER A 37 -18.84 15.32 -10.55
N GLY A 38 -19.32 14.77 -9.44
CA GLY A 38 -20.07 15.55 -8.45
C GLY A 38 -19.21 16.73 -8.00
N ARG A 39 -19.82 17.90 -7.84
CA ARG A 39 -19.12 19.13 -7.43
C ARG A 39 -18.55 18.95 -6.01
N ILE A 40 -17.31 18.50 -5.91
CA ILE A 40 -16.51 18.59 -4.68
C ILE A 40 -16.16 20.07 -4.51
N ARG A 41 -16.64 20.68 -3.42
CA ARG A 41 -16.14 21.99 -2.99
C ARG A 41 -14.65 21.85 -2.73
N ARG A 42 -13.80 22.52 -3.51
CA ARG A 42 -12.35 22.57 -3.27
C ARG A 42 -12.12 23.24 -1.90
N ALA A 43 -11.78 22.44 -0.89
CA ALA A 43 -11.13 22.95 0.31
C ALA A 43 -9.79 23.57 -0.11
N ALA A 44 -9.37 24.65 0.56
CA ALA A 44 -8.05 25.22 0.34
C ALA A 44 -6.99 24.16 0.67
N ALA A 45 -6.14 23.83 -0.31
CA ALA A 45 -5.08 22.85 -0.12
C ALA A 45 -4.02 23.43 0.84
N THR A 46 -3.93 22.87 2.04
CA THR A 46 -2.80 23.12 2.93
C THR A 46 -1.51 22.67 2.24
N PRO A 47 -0.41 23.44 2.26
CA PRO A 47 0.84 23.01 1.63
C PRO A 47 1.31 21.66 2.21
N ALA A 48 1.72 20.73 1.35
CA ALA A 48 2.17 19.40 1.77
C ALA A 48 3.32 19.44 2.81
N ALA A 49 4.19 20.46 2.79
CA ALA A 49 5.21 20.65 3.82
C ALA A 49 4.63 20.86 5.24
N CYS A 50 3.45 21.46 5.35
CA CYS A 50 2.74 21.64 6.63
C CYS A 50 1.99 20.36 7.04
N LEU A 51 1.45 19.61 6.08
CA LEU A 51 0.77 18.32 6.28
C LEU A 51 1.72 17.23 6.78
N VAL A 52 2.93 17.16 6.24
CA VAL A 52 3.92 16.19 6.73
C VAL A 52 4.49 16.60 8.09
N GLY A 53 4.58 17.90 8.38
CA GLY A 53 4.87 18.40 9.72
C GLY A 53 3.81 17.99 10.76
N GLU A 54 2.52 18.04 10.42
CA GLU A 54 1.45 17.50 11.27
C GLU A 54 1.49 15.98 11.39
N PHE A 55 1.79 15.25 10.30
CA PHE A 55 1.95 13.80 10.32
C PHE A 55 3.06 13.35 11.28
N THR A 56 4.25 13.94 11.16
CA THR A 56 5.35 13.68 12.10
C THR A 56 4.94 14.07 13.52
N ARG A 57 4.22 15.18 13.71
CA ARG A 57 3.79 15.63 15.05
C ARG A 57 2.72 14.71 15.69
N ILE A 58 1.73 14.25 14.93
CA ILE A 58 0.66 13.40 15.43
C ILE A 58 1.19 11.99 15.74
N LEU A 59 2.10 11.47 14.91
CA LEU A 59 2.68 10.14 15.10
C LEU A 59 3.83 10.12 16.10
N ALA A 60 4.73 11.11 16.11
CA ALA A 60 5.83 11.18 17.08
C ALA A 60 5.38 11.52 18.51
N GLY A 61 4.17 12.05 18.70
CA GLY A 61 3.63 12.35 20.02
C GLY A 61 3.17 11.14 20.82
N ALA A 62 3.00 9.97 20.18
CA ALA A 62 2.72 8.70 20.84
C ALA A 62 3.35 7.56 20.04
N ASN A 63 4.39 6.95 20.61
CA ASN A 63 5.25 6.01 19.90
C ASN A 63 4.60 4.65 19.66
N THR A 64 3.39 4.39 20.16
CA THR A 64 2.72 3.10 20.06
C THR A 64 1.22 3.25 19.82
N TRP A 65 0.76 2.57 18.79
CA TRP A 65 -0.64 2.46 18.41
C TRP A 65 -1.04 1.00 18.44
N GLN A 66 -2.25 0.71 18.92
CA GLN A 66 -2.76 -0.65 18.99
C GLN A 66 -4.20 -0.71 18.51
N GLY A 67 -4.58 -1.85 17.95
CA GLY A 67 -5.94 -2.06 17.51
C GLY A 67 -6.19 -3.40 16.86
N LYS A 68 -7.23 -3.43 16.06
CA LYS A 68 -7.74 -4.65 15.42
C LYS A 68 -8.01 -4.39 13.95
N GLY A 69 -8.03 -5.46 13.19
CA GLY A 69 -8.24 -5.40 11.77
C GLY A 69 -8.73 -6.70 11.17
N PHE A 70 -8.64 -6.75 9.86
CA PHE A 70 -8.97 -7.90 9.04
C PHE A 70 -7.93 -8.03 7.93
N ASN A 71 -7.50 -9.26 7.71
CA ASN A 71 -6.56 -9.62 6.68
C ASN A 71 -7.15 -10.73 5.82
N GLN A 72 -7.01 -10.57 4.51
CA GLN A 72 -7.31 -11.60 3.54
C GLN A 72 -6.09 -11.78 2.63
N ILE A 73 -5.79 -13.02 2.25
CA ILE A 73 -4.82 -13.34 1.21
C ILE A 73 -5.22 -14.58 0.43
N TRP A 74 -5.13 -14.52 -0.91
CA TRP A 74 -5.09 -15.70 -1.76
C TRP A 74 -3.66 -16.22 -1.84
N ARG A 75 -3.46 -17.45 -1.41
CA ARG A 75 -2.15 -18.11 -1.43
C ARG A 75 -2.10 -19.12 -2.57
N PRO A 76 -0.97 -19.27 -3.27
CA PRO A 76 -0.76 -20.42 -4.14
C PRO A 76 -0.91 -21.72 -3.32
N PHE A 77 -1.65 -22.67 -3.87
CA PHE A 77 -1.88 -23.97 -3.26
C PHE A 77 -1.51 -25.08 -4.25
N PRO A 78 -0.40 -25.81 -4.02
CA PRO A 78 -0.01 -26.88 -4.90
C PRO A 78 -0.87 -28.12 -4.64
N ASP A 79 -1.96 -28.28 -5.40
CA ASP A 79 -2.73 -29.52 -5.43
C ASP A 79 -2.17 -30.48 -6.50
N PRO A 80 -1.69 -31.69 -6.11
CA PRO A 80 -1.22 -32.72 -7.05
C PRO A 80 -2.25 -33.11 -8.11
N THR A 81 -3.55 -32.92 -7.82
CA THR A 81 -4.64 -33.25 -8.76
C THR A 81 -4.95 -32.12 -9.74
N LYS A 82 -4.32 -30.94 -9.59
CA LYS A 82 -4.56 -29.70 -10.34
C LYS A 82 -6.03 -29.24 -10.35
N LYS A 83 -6.82 -29.65 -9.36
CA LYS A 83 -8.20 -29.18 -9.22
C LYS A 83 -8.27 -27.86 -8.45
N GLN A 84 -7.23 -27.56 -7.69
CA GLN A 84 -7.09 -26.32 -6.95
C GLN A 84 -5.69 -25.73 -7.12
N ASP A 85 -5.61 -24.42 -7.27
CA ASP A 85 -4.36 -23.65 -7.43
C ASP A 85 -4.16 -22.63 -6.29
N ARG A 86 -5.17 -22.47 -5.43
CA ARG A 86 -5.23 -21.40 -4.43
C ARG A 86 -5.84 -21.84 -3.10
N PHE A 87 -5.59 -21.03 -2.08
CA PHE A 87 -6.21 -21.11 -0.77
C PHE A 87 -6.57 -19.71 -0.30
N LEU A 88 -7.80 -19.51 0.16
CA LEU A 88 -8.24 -18.25 0.75
C LEU A 88 -7.95 -18.23 2.25
N GLU A 89 -6.90 -17.53 2.65
CA GLU A 89 -6.63 -17.29 4.05
C GLU A 89 -7.30 -16.01 4.52
N LEU A 90 -8.06 -16.11 5.61
CA LEU A 90 -8.75 -15.02 6.28
C LEU A 90 -8.31 -14.99 7.74
N ASN A 91 -8.00 -13.80 8.25
CA ASN A 91 -7.60 -13.60 9.65
C ASN A 91 -8.30 -12.38 10.23
N SER A 92 -8.84 -12.53 11.44
CA SER A 92 -9.08 -11.40 12.33
C SER A 92 -7.76 -11.01 12.96
N THR A 93 -7.36 -9.74 12.90
CA THR A 93 -6.02 -9.34 13.33
C THR A 93 -6.03 -8.49 14.59
N ILE A 94 -4.98 -8.64 15.39
CA ILE A 94 -4.55 -7.68 16.41
C ILE A 94 -3.22 -7.09 15.97
N GLU A 95 -3.05 -5.79 16.17
CA GLU A 95 -1.91 -5.05 15.62
C GLU A 95 -1.32 -4.09 16.63
N THR A 96 0.01 -4.01 16.63
CA THR A 96 0.81 -2.97 17.26
C THR A 96 1.63 -2.26 16.18
N LEU A 97 1.50 -0.94 16.10
CA LEU A 97 2.29 -0.08 15.22
C LEU A 97 3.07 0.92 16.07
N GLU A 98 4.39 0.80 16.04
CA GLU A 98 5.30 1.62 16.81
C GLU A 98 6.06 2.60 15.90
N PHE A 99 6.15 3.86 16.30
CA PHE A 99 6.98 4.87 15.63
C PHE A 99 8.18 5.21 16.51
N GLY A 100 9.36 5.25 15.89
CA GLY A 100 10.58 5.71 16.54
C GLY A 100 10.76 7.21 16.43
N ASP A 101 11.85 7.70 16.99
CA ASP A 101 12.22 9.10 16.92
C ASP A 101 12.51 9.56 15.48
N SER A 102 12.55 10.88 15.30
CA SER A 102 12.96 11.45 14.02
C SER A 102 14.39 11.01 13.67
N LEU A 103 14.56 10.57 12.42
CA LEU A 103 15.86 10.29 11.82
C LEU A 103 16.70 11.55 11.56
N GLY A 104 16.16 12.74 11.85
CA GLY A 104 16.79 14.01 11.53
C GLY A 104 16.79 14.30 10.03
N GLN A 105 17.80 15.04 9.57
CA GLN A 105 17.97 15.41 8.17
C GLN A 105 18.59 14.25 7.38
N ILE A 106 17.95 13.87 6.27
CA ILE A 106 18.41 12.83 5.35
C ILE A 106 18.73 13.50 4.01
N PRO A 107 20.01 13.82 3.71
CA PRO A 107 20.37 14.59 2.53
C PRO A 107 20.39 13.74 1.24
N ASN A 108 19.77 14.25 0.18
CA ASN A 108 19.85 13.72 -1.19
C ASN A 108 20.44 14.77 -2.14
N ARG A 109 21.22 14.31 -3.13
CA ARG A 109 21.91 15.18 -4.09
C ARG A 109 21.10 15.40 -5.35
N GLY A 110 20.96 16.66 -5.72
CA GLY A 110 20.34 17.06 -6.98
C GLY A 110 21.33 16.97 -8.17
N LEU A 111 20.78 16.86 -9.37
CA LEU A 111 21.54 16.89 -10.63
C LEU A 111 20.76 17.68 -11.69
N PHE A 112 21.44 18.16 -12.74
CA PHE A 112 20.84 18.81 -13.92
C PHE A 112 19.87 19.98 -13.62
N GLY A 113 20.10 20.72 -12.55
CA GLY A 113 19.30 21.90 -12.19
C GLY A 113 18.33 21.67 -11.02
N GLN A 114 18.12 20.42 -10.61
CA GLN A 114 17.51 20.11 -9.32
C GLN A 114 18.49 20.47 -8.19
N PRO A 115 18.11 21.33 -7.21
CA PRO A 115 18.90 21.53 -6.00
C PRO A 115 18.93 20.28 -5.13
N ASP A 116 19.92 20.20 -4.25
CA ASP A 116 19.90 19.23 -3.14
C ASP A 116 18.61 19.34 -2.34
N ILE A 117 18.12 18.20 -1.88
CA ILE A 117 16.93 18.13 -1.03
C ILE A 117 17.27 17.44 0.28
N THR A 118 16.54 17.82 1.32
CA THR A 118 16.63 17.17 2.63
C THR A 118 15.31 16.49 2.91
N LEU A 119 15.34 15.16 3.04
CA LEU A 119 14.21 14.39 3.52
C LEU A 119 14.21 14.39 5.05
N PHE A 120 13.04 14.11 5.62
CA PHE A 120 12.88 13.87 7.06
C PHE A 120 12.14 12.56 7.24
N GLY A 121 12.45 11.79 8.27
CA GLY A 121 11.77 10.51 8.46
C GLY A 121 11.59 10.06 9.90
N LEU A 122 10.74 9.05 10.05
CA LEU A 122 10.49 8.30 11.28
C LEU A 122 10.63 6.82 10.96
N THR A 123 11.34 6.08 11.80
CA THR A 123 11.25 4.61 11.73
C THR A 123 9.90 4.15 12.23
N TYR A 124 9.43 3.00 11.75
CA TYR A 124 8.31 2.31 12.37
C TYR A 124 8.54 0.80 12.44
N LEU A 125 7.81 0.15 13.34
CA LEU A 125 7.70 -1.30 13.44
C LEU A 125 6.22 -1.67 13.52
N GLN A 126 5.74 -2.42 12.54
CA GLN A 126 4.40 -2.99 12.53
C GLN A 126 4.47 -4.47 12.93
N GLN A 127 3.63 -4.90 13.86
CA GLN A 127 3.53 -6.29 14.31
C GLN A 127 2.06 -6.69 14.32
N ILE A 128 1.74 -7.77 13.61
CA ILE A 128 0.38 -8.27 13.44
C ILE A 128 0.32 -9.73 13.87
N SER A 129 -0.69 -10.07 14.67
CA SER A 129 -1.00 -11.44 15.05
C SER A 129 -2.46 -11.78 14.76
N ASP A 130 -2.74 -13.08 14.63
CA ASP A 130 -4.08 -13.62 14.50
C ASP A 130 -4.81 -13.56 15.85
N ALA A 131 -6.02 -13.00 15.85
CA ALA A 131 -6.83 -12.84 17.05
C ALA A 131 -7.45 -14.17 17.54
N ASN A 132 -7.63 -15.13 16.65
CA ASN A 132 -8.33 -16.40 16.89
C ASN A 132 -7.37 -17.59 17.02
N VAL A 133 -6.25 -17.57 16.28
CA VAL A 133 -5.27 -18.65 16.22
C VAL A 133 -4.13 -18.43 17.21
N LYS A 134 -3.70 -19.50 17.88
CA LYS A 134 -2.55 -19.48 18.80
C LYS A 134 -1.34 -20.14 18.17
N GLY A 135 -0.17 -19.53 18.37
CA GLY A 135 1.12 -20.11 18.01
C GLY A 135 1.59 -21.18 19.00
N PRO A 136 2.75 -21.80 18.74
CA PRO A 136 3.30 -22.88 19.58
C PRO A 136 3.57 -22.49 21.05
N ASN A 137 3.72 -21.20 21.33
CA ASN A 137 3.93 -20.64 22.66
C ASN A 137 2.62 -20.28 23.38
N GLY A 138 1.45 -20.64 22.83
CA GLY A 138 0.13 -20.31 23.37
C GLY A 138 -0.30 -18.84 23.21
N GLN A 139 0.54 -17.99 22.61
CA GLN A 139 0.22 -16.59 22.31
C GLN A 139 -0.51 -16.47 20.97
N PRO A 140 -1.21 -15.36 20.68
CA PRO A 140 -1.71 -15.06 19.34
C PRO A 140 -0.66 -15.36 18.26
N ALA A 141 -1.02 -16.15 17.24
CA ALA A 141 -0.09 -16.56 16.20
C ALA A 141 0.41 -15.34 15.42
N GLY A 142 1.73 -15.14 15.33
CA GLY A 142 2.29 -14.04 14.54
C GLY A 142 1.99 -14.23 13.06
N LEU A 143 1.44 -13.20 12.42
CA LEU A 143 1.14 -13.18 10.99
C LEU A 143 2.18 -12.37 10.22
N HIS A 144 2.56 -11.19 10.75
CA HIS A 144 3.41 -10.24 10.03
C HIS A 144 4.27 -9.43 11.00
N VAL A 145 5.50 -9.11 10.60
CA VAL A 145 6.37 -8.16 11.28
C VAL A 145 7.13 -7.35 10.26
N GLU A 146 7.00 -6.03 10.29
CA GLU A 146 7.51 -5.16 9.24
C GLU A 146 8.19 -3.92 9.84
N PRO A 147 9.53 -3.84 9.78
CA PRO A 147 10.24 -2.60 10.00
C PRO A 147 10.21 -1.74 8.74
N GLY A 148 10.18 -0.42 8.93
CA GLY A 148 10.26 0.52 7.82
C GLY A 148 10.54 1.95 8.24
N ILE A 149 10.48 2.85 7.26
CA ILE A 149 10.67 4.28 7.42
C ILE A 149 9.56 5.01 6.66
N TRP A 150 8.93 5.97 7.32
CA TRP A 150 8.15 7.01 6.66
C TRP A 150 9.02 8.23 6.39
N LEU A 151 8.88 8.80 5.20
CA LEU A 151 9.64 9.96 4.72
C LEU A 151 8.72 11.11 4.32
N ASN A 152 9.11 12.31 4.73
CA ASN A 152 8.73 13.57 4.13
C ASN A 152 9.67 13.87 2.96
N VAL A 153 9.11 14.06 1.77
CA VAL A 153 9.87 14.43 0.59
C VAL A 153 9.44 15.84 0.18
N PRO A 154 10.35 16.84 0.19
CA PRO A 154 10.01 18.18 -0.26
C PRO A 154 9.70 18.20 -1.76
N ALA A 155 9.09 19.28 -2.24
CA ALA A 155 8.82 19.44 -3.66
C ALA A 155 10.11 19.39 -4.48
N THR A 156 10.03 18.79 -5.66
CA THR A 156 11.14 18.66 -6.61
C THR A 156 10.80 19.36 -7.91
N THR A 157 11.83 19.82 -8.61
CA THR A 157 11.76 20.42 -9.94
C THR A 157 12.08 19.41 -11.05
N ASP A 158 12.89 18.39 -10.74
CA ASP A 158 13.18 17.27 -11.65
C ASP A 158 13.36 15.96 -10.83
N PRO A 159 12.39 15.03 -10.84
CA PRO A 159 11.08 15.15 -11.49
C PRO A 159 10.27 16.32 -10.90
N GLN A 160 9.35 16.89 -11.68
CA GLN A 160 8.48 17.96 -11.18
C GLN A 160 7.34 17.36 -10.35
N ASP A 161 7.57 17.21 -9.04
CA ASP A 161 6.60 16.69 -8.09
C ASP A 161 6.32 17.70 -6.97
N PRO A 162 5.08 17.77 -6.45
CA PRO A 162 4.81 18.50 -5.22
C PRO A 162 5.53 17.83 -4.04
N ALA A 163 5.49 18.45 -2.85
CA ALA A 163 5.92 17.73 -1.66
C ALA A 163 5.03 16.49 -1.43
N THR A 164 5.66 15.39 -1.02
CA THR A 164 5.07 14.05 -0.95
C THR A 164 5.44 13.35 0.35
N VAL A 165 4.78 12.21 0.59
CA VAL A 165 5.17 11.23 1.60
C VAL A 165 5.62 9.94 0.92
N ALA A 166 6.59 9.25 1.52
CA ALA A 166 6.99 7.92 1.09
C ALA A 166 7.07 6.95 2.27
N ARG A 167 6.83 5.66 2.02
CA ARG A 167 7.02 4.56 2.96
C ARG A 167 7.95 3.53 2.34
N LEU A 168 9.01 3.22 3.06
CA LEU A 168 9.98 2.18 2.74
C LEU A 168 9.81 1.06 3.74
N ALA A 169 9.59 -0.18 3.29
CA ALA A 169 9.32 -1.28 4.19
C ALA A 169 9.98 -2.60 3.77
N SER A 170 10.30 -3.44 4.77
CA SER A 170 10.80 -4.79 4.58
C SER A 170 9.82 -5.82 5.12
N ILE A 171 9.28 -6.64 4.23
CA ILE A 171 8.21 -7.61 4.50
C ILE A 171 8.84 -8.99 4.69
N PRO A 172 8.54 -9.71 5.78
CA PRO A 172 9.24 -10.94 6.17
C PRO A 172 8.93 -12.12 5.25
N HIS A 173 7.94 -11.96 4.35
CA HIS A 173 7.61 -12.91 3.29
C HIS A 173 8.55 -12.82 2.08
N GLY A 174 9.57 -11.97 2.12
CA GLY A 174 10.62 -11.88 1.10
C GLY A 174 10.43 -10.75 0.09
N THR A 175 9.79 -9.66 0.50
CA THR A 175 9.56 -8.49 -0.35
C THR A 175 10.05 -7.23 0.37
N THR A 176 10.61 -6.29 -0.37
CA THR A 176 10.78 -4.90 0.10
C THR A 176 9.96 -3.99 -0.80
N ILE A 177 9.45 -2.89 -0.25
CA ILE A 177 8.66 -1.93 -1.00
C ILE A 177 9.18 -0.51 -0.83
N VAL A 178 8.98 0.28 -1.87
CA VAL A 178 8.96 1.74 -1.82
C VAL A 178 7.62 2.17 -2.39
N VAL A 179 6.87 2.93 -1.62
CA VAL A 179 5.61 3.55 -2.06
C VAL A 179 5.66 5.03 -1.76
N GLN A 180 5.17 5.85 -2.68
CA GLN A 180 5.16 7.31 -2.54
C GLN A 180 3.80 7.86 -2.96
N GLY A 181 3.46 9.03 -2.45
CA GLY A 181 2.24 9.72 -2.88
C GLY A 181 1.96 10.98 -2.09
N ALA A 182 0.69 11.36 -2.02
CA ALA A 182 0.26 12.65 -1.51
C ALA A 182 -0.33 12.55 -0.09
N GLY A 183 -0.18 13.65 0.64
CA GLY A 183 -0.94 13.92 1.85
C GLY A 183 -1.97 15.02 1.62
N SER A 184 -3.12 14.93 2.28
CA SER A 184 -4.15 15.97 2.31
C SER A 184 -4.89 15.97 3.64
N VAL A 185 -5.67 17.03 3.92
CA VAL A 185 -6.59 17.07 5.06
C VAL A 185 -8.00 17.33 4.53
N VAL A 186 -8.95 16.57 5.05
CA VAL A 186 -10.38 16.72 4.79
C VAL A 186 -11.12 17.02 6.09
N ALA A 187 -12.18 17.81 6.00
CA ALA A 187 -13.06 18.06 7.14
C ALA A 187 -13.97 16.85 7.36
N GLY A 188 -14.11 16.42 8.61
CA GLY A 188 -15.00 15.32 8.97
C GLY A 188 -14.44 13.90 8.66
N PRO A 189 -15.31 12.88 8.66
CA PRO A 189 -14.92 11.50 8.38
C PRO A 189 -14.43 11.32 6.95
N PRO A 190 -13.50 10.38 6.69
CA PRO A 190 -13.09 10.05 5.34
C PRO A 190 -14.18 9.33 4.55
N GLU A 191 -14.15 9.47 3.23
CA GLU A 191 -14.87 8.56 2.33
C GLU A 191 -14.00 7.33 2.06
N ILE A 192 -14.47 6.16 2.52
CA ILE A 192 -13.78 4.88 2.34
C ILE A 192 -14.54 4.08 1.30
N ALA A 193 -13.99 4.01 0.08
CA ALA A 193 -14.58 3.23 -1.00
C ALA A 193 -14.55 1.72 -0.69
N ASP A 194 -15.47 0.97 -1.29
CA ASP A 194 -15.45 -0.48 -1.23
C ASP A 194 -14.18 -1.02 -1.93
N ASN A 195 -13.68 -2.14 -1.42
CA ASN A 195 -12.52 -2.82 -1.98
C ASN A 195 -12.85 -4.30 -2.05
N ASP A 196 -12.91 -4.90 -3.23
CA ASP A 196 -13.15 -6.33 -3.36
C ASP A 196 -11.85 -7.14 -3.37
N ILE A 197 -11.98 -8.46 -3.29
CA ILE A 197 -10.86 -9.40 -3.28
C ILE A 197 -10.85 -10.30 -4.52
N PHE A 198 -11.55 -9.89 -5.59
CA PHE A 198 -11.67 -10.70 -6.80
C PHE A 198 -10.37 -10.64 -7.62
N PRO A 199 -9.79 -11.80 -7.96
CA PRO A 199 -8.65 -11.82 -8.85
C PRO A 199 -9.08 -11.47 -10.27
N PHE A 200 -8.12 -11.06 -11.08
CA PHE A 200 -8.34 -10.70 -12.48
C PHE A 200 -7.14 -11.15 -13.33
N PRO A 201 -7.32 -11.38 -14.65
CA PRO A 201 -6.19 -11.68 -15.52
C PRO A 201 -5.13 -10.59 -15.46
N ILE A 202 -3.85 -10.97 -15.41
CA ILE A 202 -2.74 -10.02 -15.27
C ILE A 202 -2.86 -8.91 -16.34
N GLY A 203 -2.80 -7.65 -15.88
CA GLY A 203 -2.94 -6.47 -16.73
C GLY A 203 -4.37 -6.12 -17.15
N GLN A 204 -5.40 -6.82 -16.63
CA GLN A 204 -6.81 -6.58 -16.95
C GLN A 204 -7.68 -6.37 -15.69
N PRO A 205 -7.39 -5.34 -14.86
CA PRO A 205 -8.11 -5.09 -13.61
C PRO A 205 -9.61 -4.86 -13.78
N SER A 206 -10.07 -4.46 -14.97
CA SER A 206 -11.49 -4.26 -15.27
C SER A 206 -12.26 -5.56 -15.59
N LYS A 207 -11.61 -6.73 -15.48
CA LYS A 207 -12.21 -8.04 -15.74
C LYS A 207 -12.04 -8.97 -14.52
N PRO A 208 -12.64 -8.64 -13.37
CA PRO A 208 -12.61 -9.51 -12.21
C PRO A 208 -13.30 -10.83 -12.51
N ILE A 209 -12.75 -11.90 -11.95
CA ILE A 209 -13.37 -13.22 -11.92
C ILE A 209 -14.09 -13.32 -10.58
N THR A 210 -15.41 -13.53 -10.60
CA THR A 210 -16.24 -13.44 -9.39
C THR A 210 -16.76 -14.78 -8.90
N ASP A 211 -16.45 -15.88 -9.61
CA ASP A 211 -16.90 -17.23 -9.26
C ASP A 211 -15.83 -17.95 -8.44
N PHE A 212 -15.80 -17.65 -7.14
CA PHE A 212 -14.91 -18.28 -6.17
C PHE A 212 -15.71 -18.81 -4.98
N PRO A 213 -15.98 -20.13 -4.90
CA PRO A 213 -16.77 -20.70 -3.81
C PRO A 213 -16.12 -20.47 -2.44
N GLU A 214 -14.79 -20.32 -2.39
CA GLU A 214 -14.07 -20.01 -1.16
C GLU A 214 -14.43 -18.63 -0.60
N GLN A 215 -14.91 -17.67 -1.39
CA GLN A 215 -15.34 -16.39 -0.83
C GLN A 215 -16.69 -16.48 -0.11
N ASN A 216 -17.54 -17.45 -0.44
CA ASN A 216 -18.84 -17.62 0.20
C ASN A 216 -18.70 -18.44 1.48
N LEU A 217 -18.80 -17.77 2.64
CA LEU A 217 -18.66 -18.39 3.96
C LEU A 217 -19.72 -19.45 4.24
N SER A 218 -20.87 -19.43 3.54
CA SER A 218 -21.91 -20.45 3.68
C SER A 218 -21.60 -21.75 2.91
N ILE A 219 -20.62 -21.74 2.00
CA ILE A 219 -20.18 -22.92 1.25
C ILE A 219 -19.03 -23.57 2.01
N PRO A 220 -19.17 -24.84 2.47
CA PRO A 220 -18.05 -25.59 3.03
C PRO A 220 -16.98 -25.85 1.98
N THR A 221 -15.72 -25.64 2.34
CA THR A 221 -14.56 -25.89 1.48
C THR A 221 -13.32 -26.13 2.34
N ASP A 222 -12.41 -26.98 1.87
CA ASP A 222 -11.10 -27.20 2.49
C ASP A 222 -10.07 -26.15 2.04
N PHE A 223 -10.44 -25.26 1.12
CA PHE A 223 -9.55 -24.28 0.50
C PHE A 223 -9.72 -22.85 1.04
N ARG A 224 -10.24 -22.75 2.26
CA ARG A 224 -10.34 -21.51 3.04
C ARG A 224 -9.92 -21.76 4.48
N SER A 225 -9.46 -20.72 5.20
CA SER A 225 -9.33 -20.77 6.66
C SER A 225 -10.54 -21.44 7.33
N LYS A 226 -10.26 -22.36 8.25
CA LYS A 226 -11.30 -23.19 8.89
C LYS A 226 -12.24 -22.35 9.76
N PRO A 227 -13.50 -22.77 9.94
CA PRO A 227 -14.51 -22.00 10.70
C PRO A 227 -14.06 -21.53 12.09
N ASP A 228 -13.34 -22.38 12.84
CA ASP A 228 -12.86 -22.04 14.18
C ASP A 228 -11.81 -20.92 14.21
N ASP A 229 -11.10 -20.70 13.10
CA ASP A 229 -10.06 -19.67 12.98
C ASP A 229 -10.63 -18.34 12.49
N ILE A 230 -11.82 -18.34 11.89
CA ILE A 230 -12.44 -17.14 11.30
C ILE A 230 -13.61 -16.60 12.14
N ARG A 231 -13.64 -16.93 13.44
CA ARG A 231 -14.65 -16.38 14.37
C ARG A 231 -14.68 -14.85 14.29
N GLY A 232 -15.88 -14.30 14.09
CA GLY A 232 -16.12 -12.86 13.95
C GLY A 232 -15.96 -12.30 12.53
N ILE A 233 -15.45 -13.08 11.56
CA ILE A 233 -15.40 -12.66 10.16
C ILE A 233 -16.78 -12.89 9.53
N THR A 234 -17.33 -11.84 8.90
CA THR A 234 -18.64 -11.88 8.24
C THR A 234 -18.50 -11.95 6.71
N GLN A 235 -19.58 -12.31 6.02
CA GLN A 235 -19.59 -12.29 4.55
C GLN A 235 -19.36 -10.88 3.99
N GLU A 236 -19.85 -9.85 4.69
CA GLU A 236 -19.64 -8.45 4.31
C GLU A 236 -18.15 -8.09 4.34
N MET A 237 -17.41 -8.54 5.36
CA MET A 237 -15.96 -8.35 5.46
C MET A 237 -15.21 -9.05 4.34
N VAL A 238 -15.63 -10.26 3.95
CA VAL A 238 -14.98 -10.99 2.84
C VAL A 238 -15.25 -10.34 1.50
N ASN A 239 -16.49 -9.91 1.25
CA ASN A 239 -16.86 -9.22 0.00
C ASN A 239 -16.20 -7.84 -0.11
N ASN A 240 -16.06 -7.16 1.02
CA ASN A 240 -15.49 -5.83 1.12
C ASN A 240 -14.70 -5.69 2.43
N PRO A 241 -13.38 -5.94 2.45
CA PRO A 241 -12.57 -5.75 3.64
C PRO A 241 -12.69 -4.32 4.22
N ASN A 242 -12.90 -3.30 3.38
CA ASN A 242 -13.08 -1.93 3.85
C ASN A 242 -14.37 -1.71 4.67
N SER A 243 -15.34 -2.63 4.64
CA SER A 243 -16.52 -2.61 5.51
C SER A 243 -16.17 -2.58 7.00
N VAL A 244 -15.02 -3.17 7.38
CA VAL A 244 -14.49 -3.12 8.75
C VAL A 244 -14.22 -1.68 9.18
N LEU A 245 -13.62 -0.89 8.29
CA LEU A 245 -13.28 0.51 8.55
C LEU A 245 -14.53 1.39 8.52
N GLN A 246 -15.38 1.19 7.50
CA GLN A 246 -16.65 1.90 7.32
C GLN A 246 -17.57 1.74 8.54
N THR A 247 -17.62 0.53 9.11
CA THR A 247 -18.42 0.25 10.31
C THR A 247 -17.95 1.06 11.52
N VAL A 248 -16.64 1.17 11.72
CA VAL A 248 -16.07 1.92 12.86
C VAL A 248 -16.42 3.41 12.79
N ILE A 249 -16.29 4.02 11.61
CA ILE A 249 -16.47 5.48 11.48
C ILE A 249 -17.95 5.92 11.45
N ARG A 250 -18.88 5.00 11.17
CA ARG A 250 -20.33 5.30 11.00
C ARG A 250 -20.94 5.98 12.23
N GLU A 251 -20.48 5.63 13.42
CA GLU A 251 -21.04 6.13 14.69
C GLU A 251 -20.11 7.15 15.39
N GLN A 252 -19.00 7.52 14.75
CA GLN A 252 -18.02 8.44 15.32
C GLN A 252 -18.25 9.87 14.85
N ARG A 253 -18.07 10.84 15.76
CA ARG A 253 -17.97 12.25 15.39
C ARG A 253 -16.52 12.58 15.05
N ILE A 254 -16.15 12.34 13.79
CA ILE A 254 -14.85 12.75 13.26
C ILE A 254 -14.93 14.21 12.82
N THR A 255 -13.97 15.02 13.23
CA THR A 255 -13.95 16.48 12.97
C THR A 255 -12.95 16.86 11.88
N SER A 256 -11.87 16.10 11.72
CA SER A 256 -10.82 16.30 10.72
C SER A 256 -10.12 14.98 10.45
N THR A 257 -9.72 14.75 9.21
CA THR A 257 -8.97 13.57 8.79
C THR A 257 -7.77 13.97 7.94
N THR A 258 -6.57 13.57 8.36
CA THR A 258 -5.38 13.59 7.51
C THR A 258 -5.36 12.32 6.67
N VAL A 259 -5.27 12.45 5.35
CA VAL A 259 -5.27 11.35 4.40
C VAL A 259 -3.89 11.24 3.75
N LEU A 260 -3.27 10.07 3.82
CA LEU A 260 -2.09 9.74 3.03
C LEU A 260 -2.46 8.66 2.02
N GLN A 261 -2.28 8.95 0.73
CA GLN A 261 -2.50 7.99 -0.33
C GLN A 261 -1.17 7.75 -1.04
N ILE A 262 -0.68 6.51 -1.00
CA ILE A 262 0.62 6.09 -1.51
C ILE A 262 0.48 4.87 -2.42
N SER A 263 1.36 4.75 -3.39
CA SER A 263 1.39 3.63 -4.33
C SER A 263 2.83 3.33 -4.75
N SER A 264 3.09 2.06 -5.07
CA SER A 264 4.33 1.67 -5.77
C SER A 264 4.25 1.91 -7.28
N ALA A 265 3.03 2.08 -7.82
CA ALA A 265 2.81 2.30 -9.24
C ALA A 265 2.95 3.78 -9.60
N ASN A 266 3.58 4.02 -10.75
CA ASN A 266 3.67 5.34 -11.38
C ASN A 266 2.26 5.89 -11.68
N ARG A 267 1.94 7.06 -11.11
CA ARG A 267 0.69 7.76 -11.40
C ARG A 267 0.92 9.05 -12.17
N THR A 268 -0.10 9.44 -12.95
CA THR A 268 -0.12 10.69 -13.71
C THR A 268 -1.53 11.28 -13.60
N PRO A 269 -1.72 12.56 -13.23
CA PRO A 269 -0.69 13.58 -12.97
C PRO A 269 0.09 13.35 -11.65
N PRO A 270 1.17 14.12 -11.42
CA PRO A 270 1.92 14.12 -10.18
C PRO A 270 1.08 14.25 -8.89
N PRO A 271 1.61 13.84 -7.72
CA PRO A 271 2.94 13.27 -7.56
C PRO A 271 3.06 11.98 -8.34
N SER A 272 4.19 11.84 -9.02
CA SER A 272 4.59 10.63 -9.70
C SER A 272 4.82 9.60 -8.61
N SER A 273 3.74 9.12 -7.98
CA SER A 273 3.80 8.09 -6.95
C SER A 273 4.64 6.99 -7.52
N GLY A 274 5.68 6.58 -6.81
CA GLY A 274 6.75 5.84 -7.41
C GLY A 274 7.47 5.01 -6.37
N GLY A 275 8.34 4.15 -6.88
CA GLY A 275 9.00 3.13 -6.11
C GLY A 275 8.84 1.80 -6.82
N GLY A 276 8.41 0.79 -6.07
CA GLY A 276 8.28 -0.56 -6.58
C GLY A 276 8.31 -1.59 -5.48
N THR A 277 8.13 -2.84 -5.89
CA THR A 277 8.38 -4.01 -5.06
C THR A 277 9.70 -4.64 -5.51
N SER A 278 10.41 -5.26 -4.57
CA SER A 278 11.59 -6.07 -4.87
C SER A 278 11.52 -7.38 -4.09
N ASN A 279 11.42 -8.48 -4.83
CA ASN A 279 11.12 -9.80 -4.30
C ASN A 279 12.36 -10.70 -4.26
N ILE A 280 12.41 -11.62 -3.30
CA ILE A 280 13.33 -12.75 -3.34
C ILE A 280 12.99 -13.68 -4.51
N ALA A 281 13.98 -14.42 -5.00
CA ALA A 281 13.85 -15.28 -6.18
C ALA A 281 12.69 -16.29 -6.10
N PHE A 282 12.40 -16.81 -4.90
CA PHE A 282 11.30 -17.76 -4.68
C PHE A 282 9.93 -17.19 -5.11
N LEU A 283 9.67 -15.90 -4.88
CA LEU A 283 8.37 -15.31 -5.16
C LEU A 283 8.11 -15.13 -6.66
N GLY A 284 9.15 -14.98 -7.47
CA GLY A 284 9.03 -14.71 -8.91
C GLY A 284 8.05 -15.67 -9.65
N PRO A 285 8.23 -16.99 -9.57
CA PRO A 285 7.33 -17.94 -10.21
C PRO A 285 6.14 -18.37 -9.34
N ASN A 286 6.13 -18.05 -8.03
CA ASN A 286 5.16 -18.63 -7.09
C ASN A 286 4.09 -17.64 -6.63
N ALA A 287 4.45 -16.40 -6.31
CA ALA A 287 3.55 -15.36 -5.83
C ALA A 287 4.26 -14.00 -5.93
N ASN A 288 4.40 -13.50 -7.15
CA ASN A 288 5.19 -12.29 -7.39
C ASN A 288 4.40 -11.07 -6.91
N ALA A 289 4.83 -10.42 -5.82
CA ALA A 289 4.24 -9.16 -5.39
C ALA A 289 4.62 -8.05 -6.38
N VAL A 290 3.66 -7.52 -7.13
CA VAL A 290 3.95 -6.60 -8.25
C VAL A 290 3.55 -5.16 -7.98
N GLU A 291 2.60 -4.94 -7.09
CA GLU A 291 2.07 -3.61 -6.81
C GLU A 291 1.51 -3.56 -5.40
N ILE A 292 1.64 -2.42 -4.76
CA ILE A 292 1.00 -2.10 -3.49
C ILE A 292 0.41 -0.68 -3.57
N ASP A 293 -0.84 -0.57 -3.12
CA ASP A 293 -1.51 0.69 -2.81
C ASP A 293 -1.85 0.72 -1.33
N ALA A 294 -1.77 1.89 -0.71
CA ALA A 294 -2.31 2.07 0.64
C ALA A 294 -2.90 3.47 0.83
N ILE A 295 -3.93 3.53 1.68
CA ILE A 295 -4.47 4.78 2.20
C ILE A 295 -4.43 4.71 3.72
N PHE A 296 -3.85 5.74 4.34
CA PHE A 296 -3.87 5.93 5.79
C PHE A 296 -4.73 7.15 6.10
N TRP A 297 -5.60 7.01 7.10
CA TRP A 297 -6.46 8.05 7.63
C TRP A 297 -6.10 8.27 9.10
N ILE A 298 -5.61 9.46 9.43
CA ILE A 298 -5.40 9.87 10.81
C ILE A 298 -6.53 10.83 11.19
N GLU A 299 -7.43 10.35 12.04
CA GLU A 299 -8.73 10.94 12.31
C GLU A 299 -8.73 11.60 13.68
N THR A 300 -9.30 12.81 13.77
CA THR A 300 -9.56 13.50 15.02
C THR A 300 -11.00 13.22 15.45
N VAL A 301 -11.14 12.34 16.44
CA VAL A 301 -12.43 11.85 16.95
C VAL A 301 -12.84 12.66 18.18
N GLN A 302 -14.06 13.17 18.19
CA GLN A 302 -14.63 13.91 19.31
C GLN A 302 -15.69 13.08 20.03
N THR A 303 -15.49 12.86 21.34
CA THR A 303 -16.45 12.18 22.22
C THR A 303 -16.77 13.09 23.41
N GLY A 304 -17.91 13.77 23.37
CA GLY A 304 -18.22 14.86 24.30
C GLY A 304 -17.18 15.98 24.19
N ASP A 305 -16.53 16.30 25.32
CA ASP A 305 -15.45 17.29 25.39
C ASP A 305 -14.05 16.68 25.16
N THR A 306 -13.95 15.36 24.99
CA THR A 306 -12.68 14.67 24.77
C THR A 306 -12.35 14.59 23.29
N VAL A 307 -11.11 14.91 22.93
CA VAL A 307 -10.54 14.73 21.59
C VAL A 307 -9.49 13.62 21.63
N THR A 308 -9.62 12.63 20.75
CA THR A 308 -8.65 11.55 20.56
C THR A 308 -8.23 11.43 19.11
N HIS A 309 -7.17 10.64 18.87
CA HIS A 309 -6.74 10.28 17.53
C HIS A 309 -6.94 8.79 17.27
N GLN A 310 -7.40 8.49 16.06
CA GLN A 310 -7.54 7.15 15.50
C GLN A 310 -6.72 7.09 14.21
N LEU A 311 -6.12 5.94 13.92
CA LEU A 311 -5.46 5.66 12.65
C LEU A 311 -6.17 4.48 11.99
N GLN A 312 -6.76 4.71 10.83
CA GLN A 312 -7.24 3.65 9.96
C GLN A 312 -6.32 3.50 8.76
N TYR A 313 -6.17 2.28 8.25
CA TYR A 313 -5.56 2.07 6.94
C TYR A 313 -6.25 0.97 6.16
N THR A 314 -6.20 1.11 4.83
CA THR A 314 -6.42 0.02 3.88
C THR A 314 -5.17 -0.14 3.04
N GLN A 315 -4.72 -1.38 2.88
CA GLN A 315 -3.58 -1.74 2.06
C GLN A 315 -3.98 -2.87 1.13
N ARG A 316 -3.64 -2.73 -0.15
CA ARG A 316 -3.87 -3.75 -1.16
C ARG A 316 -2.55 -4.06 -1.85
N VAL A 317 -2.12 -5.31 -1.76
CA VAL A 317 -0.98 -5.86 -2.51
C VAL A 317 -1.52 -6.74 -3.63
N LEU A 318 -0.97 -6.60 -4.83
CA LEU A 318 -1.26 -7.52 -5.94
C LEU A 318 -0.18 -8.59 -6.01
N LEU A 319 -0.60 -9.85 -5.84
CA LEU A 319 0.25 -11.02 -6.01
C LEU A 319 -0.05 -11.66 -7.36
N ASN A 320 0.95 -11.83 -8.21
CA ASN A 320 0.80 -12.50 -9.49
C ASN A 320 1.22 -13.97 -9.38
N PHE A 321 0.28 -14.87 -9.65
CA PHE A 321 0.53 -16.29 -9.85
C PHE A 321 -0.59 -16.92 -10.67
N ASP A 322 -0.26 -18.00 -11.37
CA ASP A 322 -1.18 -18.75 -12.23
C ASP A 322 -1.97 -17.89 -13.25
N GLY A 323 -1.29 -16.90 -13.84
CA GLY A 323 -1.86 -16.03 -14.87
C GLY A 323 -2.83 -14.96 -14.37
N LEU A 324 -3.08 -14.89 -13.06
CA LEU A 324 -3.96 -13.91 -12.43
C LEU A 324 -3.18 -12.97 -11.50
N SER A 325 -3.73 -11.77 -11.31
CA SER A 325 -3.40 -10.86 -10.23
C SER A 325 -4.41 -11.05 -9.12
N TRP A 326 -3.91 -11.39 -7.93
CA TRP A 326 -4.68 -11.70 -6.75
C TRP A 326 -4.56 -10.56 -5.73
N PRO A 327 -5.67 -9.88 -5.40
CA PRO A 327 -5.69 -8.91 -4.31
C PRO A 327 -5.44 -9.61 -2.96
N HIS A 328 -4.46 -9.08 -2.23
CA HIS A 328 -4.22 -9.32 -0.81
C HIS A 328 -4.55 -8.02 -0.07
N VAL A 329 -5.57 -8.04 0.77
CA VAL A 329 -6.09 -6.84 1.43
C VAL A 329 -5.93 -6.95 2.95
N SER A 330 -5.34 -5.91 3.54
CA SER A 330 -5.24 -5.75 4.99
C SER A 330 -5.85 -4.40 5.38
N VAL A 331 -6.68 -4.41 6.41
CA VAL A 331 -7.29 -3.20 6.98
C VAL A 331 -7.15 -3.23 8.49
N ALA A 332 -6.97 -2.08 9.13
CA ALA A 332 -7.03 -1.99 10.59
C ALA A 332 -7.49 -0.61 11.07
N THR A 333 -8.03 -0.60 12.28
CA THR A 333 -8.23 0.62 13.07
C THR A 333 -7.39 0.53 14.34
N LEU A 334 -6.51 1.51 14.53
CA LEU A 334 -5.61 1.63 15.67
C LEU A 334 -5.92 2.91 16.46
N THR A 335 -5.69 2.86 17.76
CA THR A 335 -5.76 4.02 18.66
C THR A 335 -4.44 4.16 19.41
N LYS A 336 -4.11 5.38 19.84
CA LYS A 336 -2.92 5.62 20.65
C LYS A 336 -3.02 4.85 21.97
N VAL A 337 -1.97 4.11 22.31
CA VAL A 337 -1.81 3.58 23.67
C VAL A 337 -1.50 4.78 24.57
N ARG A 338 -2.26 4.93 25.66
CA ARG A 338 -2.10 6.03 26.63
C ARG A 338 -0.96 5.79 27.59
#